data_AF-A0A270PAR7-F1
#
_entry.id   AF-A0A270PAR7-F1
#
_cell.length_a   1.000
_cell.length_b   1.000
_cell.length_c   1.000
_cell.angle_alpha   90.00
_cell.angle_beta   90.00
_cell.angle_gamma   90.00
#
_symmetry.space_group_name_H-M   'P 1'
#
loop_
_entity.id
_entity.type
_entity.pdbx_description
1 polymer ?
#
loop_
_entity_poly.entity_id
_entity_poly.type
_entity_poly.pdbx_seq_one_letter_code
_entity_poly.pdbx_strand_id
1 'polypeptide(L)'
;MQATHLQCYCALWLKEAGQSHNAEAAMNKWWDPGWRLTWSSSDCSPMATPAGCENVPFAKHLRDVLGLQIADGTAQIMKNIIARAHIPKFNLVCTGRQVTF
;
A
#
# COMPACT_ATOMS: atom_id res chain seq x y z
N MET A 1 -11.91 -2.19 -8.78
CA MET A 1 -11.58 -3.44 -8.06
C MET A 1 -10.75 -4.42 -8.88
N GLN A 2 -11.05 -4.66 -10.17
CA GLN A 2 -10.29 -5.64 -10.98
C GLN A 2 -8.79 -5.36 -11.08
N ALA A 3 -8.37 -4.10 -11.22
CA ALA A 3 -6.95 -3.73 -11.29
C ALA A 3 -6.15 -4.19 -10.06
N THR A 4 -6.73 -4.07 -8.86
CA THR A 4 -6.06 -4.49 -7.62
C THR A 4 -5.95 -6.01 -7.52
N HIS A 5 -6.99 -6.74 -7.93
CA HIS A 5 -6.93 -8.20 -7.98
C HIS A 5 -5.86 -8.70 -8.94
N LEU A 6 -5.72 -8.07 -10.11
CA LEU A 6 -4.66 -8.40 -11.06
C LEU A 6 -3.28 -8.17 -10.44
N GLN A 7 -3.07 -7.09 -9.70
CA GLN A 7 -1.81 -6.83 -8.99
C GLN A 7 -1.52 -7.88 -7.90
N CYS A 8 -2.54 -8.33 -7.15
CA CYS A 8 -2.39 -9.45 -6.22
C CYS A 8 -1.92 -10.72 -6.93
N TYR A 9 -2.56 -11.08 -8.04
CA TYR A 9 -2.22 -12.28 -8.81
C TYR A 9 -0.81 -12.19 -9.40
N CYS A 10 -0.39 -11.04 -9.90
CA CYS A 10 0.98 -10.84 -10.36
C CYS A 10 2.02 -11.08 -9.25
N ALA A 11 1.78 -10.55 -8.04
CA ALA A 11 2.68 -10.75 -6.91
C ALA A 11 2.74 -12.21 -6.44
N LEU A 12 1.59 -12.90 -6.44
CA LEU A 12 1.49 -14.34 -6.16
C LEU A 12 2.27 -15.16 -7.20
N TRP A 13 2.08 -14.86 -8.48
CA TRP A 13 2.77 -15.54 -9.56
C TRP A 13 4.30 -15.36 -9.50
N LEU A 14 4.78 -14.14 -9.21
CA LEU A 14 6.21 -13.87 -9.02
C LEU A 14 6.80 -14.67 -7.84
N LYS A 15 6.02 -14.85 -6.77
CA LYS A 15 6.41 -15.67 -5.62
C LYS A 15 6.52 -17.14 -6.01
N GLU A 16 5.57 -17.67 -6.78
CA GLU A 16 5.64 -19.06 -7.28
C GLU A 16 6.82 -19.27 -8.24
N ALA A 17 7.15 -18.26 -9.06
CA ALA A 17 8.30 -18.29 -9.96
C ALA A 17 9.66 -18.09 -9.25
N GLY A 18 9.68 -17.90 -7.93
CA GLY A 18 10.90 -17.66 -7.15
C GLY A 18 11.61 -16.33 -7.48
N GLN A 19 10.91 -15.39 -8.13
CA GLN A 19 11.45 -14.08 -8.49
C GLN A 19 11.24 -13.08 -7.34
N SER A 20 11.98 -11.97 -7.38
CA SER A 20 11.83 -10.92 -6.37
C SER A 20 10.45 -10.27 -6.49
N HIS A 21 9.57 -10.53 -5.52
CA HIS A 21 8.20 -10.01 -5.50
C HIS A 21 8.02 -8.81 -4.54
N ASN A 22 9.10 -8.31 -3.93
CA ASN A 22 9.01 -7.34 -2.83
C ASN A 22 8.46 -5.99 -3.28
N ALA A 23 8.73 -5.59 -4.53
CA ALA A 23 8.23 -4.34 -5.09
C ALA A 23 6.73 -4.43 -5.39
N GLU A 24 6.29 -5.51 -6.02
CA GLU A 24 4.89 -5.76 -6.39
C GLU A 24 4.02 -5.99 -5.14
N ALA A 25 4.53 -6.71 -4.14
CA ALA A 25 3.86 -6.88 -2.87
C ALA A 25 3.71 -5.54 -2.12
N ALA A 26 4.76 -4.70 -2.10
CA ALA A 26 4.67 -3.35 -1.57
C ALA A 26 3.68 -2.50 -2.38
N MET A 27 3.60 -2.71 -3.70
CA MET A 27 2.73 -1.97 -4.61
C MET A 27 1.25 -2.24 -4.35
N ASN A 28 0.89 -3.51 -4.28
CA ASN A 28 -0.47 -3.94 -3.92
C ASN A 28 -0.90 -3.35 -2.57
N LYS A 29 0.04 -3.34 -1.63
CA LYS A 29 -0.20 -2.94 -0.25
C LYS A 29 -0.44 -1.44 -0.03
N TRP A 30 0.22 -0.56 -0.79
CA TRP A 30 -0.07 0.89 -0.68
C TRP A 30 -1.29 1.30 -1.50
N TRP A 31 -1.52 0.65 -2.65
CA TRP A 31 -2.56 1.05 -3.60
C TRP A 31 -3.95 0.59 -3.17
N ASP A 32 -4.06 -0.65 -2.64
CA ASP A 32 -5.33 -1.29 -2.30
C ASP A 32 -6.18 -0.54 -1.25
N PRO A 33 -5.65 -0.15 -0.07
CA PRO A 33 -6.44 0.60 0.89
C PRO A 33 -6.79 2.01 0.41
N GLY A 34 -5.93 2.64 -0.41
CA GLY A 34 -6.13 3.99 -0.93
C GLY A 34 -7.37 4.12 -1.81
N TRP A 35 -7.53 3.24 -2.82
CA TRP A 35 -8.72 3.27 -3.69
C TRP A 35 -9.99 2.91 -2.90
N ARG A 36 -9.87 2.00 -1.93
CA ARG A 36 -10.99 1.54 -1.12
C ARG A 36 -11.47 2.64 -0.19
N LEU A 37 -10.56 3.46 0.34
CA LEU A 37 -10.89 4.66 1.10
C LEU A 37 -11.66 5.69 0.27
N THR A 38 -11.15 6.00 -0.93
CA THR A 38 -11.78 6.99 -1.84
C THR A 38 -13.18 6.56 -2.24
N TRP A 39 -13.34 5.30 -2.65
CA TRP A 39 -14.65 4.74 -2.99
C TRP A 39 -15.60 4.81 -1.79
N SER A 40 -15.13 4.32 -0.65
CA SER A 40 -15.87 4.30 0.60
C SER A 40 -16.36 5.71 0.95
N SER A 41 -15.46 6.69 0.99
CA SER A 41 -15.80 8.08 1.33
C SER A 41 -16.77 8.75 0.36
N SER A 42 -16.86 8.26 -0.88
CA SER A 42 -17.75 8.80 -1.92
C SER A 42 -19.18 8.28 -1.78
N ASP A 43 -19.36 7.04 -1.33
CA ASP A 43 -20.68 6.44 -1.08
C ASP A 43 -21.34 7.00 0.19
N CYS A 44 -20.53 7.45 1.16
CA CYS A 44 -21.03 8.12 2.36
C CYS A 44 -21.27 9.61 2.08
N SER A 45 -22.44 9.94 1.55
CA SER A 45 -22.93 11.32 1.47
C SER A 45 -22.71 12.09 2.79
N PRO A 46 -22.35 13.38 2.78
CA PRO A 46 -22.01 14.16 3.99
C PRO A 46 -23.19 14.41 4.97
N MET A 47 -24.32 13.74 4.84
CA MET A 47 -25.53 13.95 5.67
C MET A 47 -25.51 13.26 7.04
N ALA A 48 -24.50 12.46 7.38
CA ALA A 48 -24.42 11.85 8.71
C ALA A 48 -23.89 12.86 9.74
N THR A 49 -24.78 13.38 10.58
CA THR A 49 -24.44 14.21 11.73
C THR A 49 -23.46 13.48 12.67
N PRO A 50 -22.59 14.20 13.42
CA PRO A 50 -21.47 13.62 14.20
C PRO A 50 -21.83 12.56 15.25
N ALA A 51 -23.11 12.40 15.59
CA ALA A 51 -23.59 11.47 16.62
C ALA A 51 -24.23 10.18 16.06
N GLY A 52 -24.50 10.09 14.75
CA GLY A 52 -25.26 8.97 14.15
C GLY A 52 -24.43 7.96 13.36
N CYS A 53 -23.15 8.24 13.12
CA CYS A 53 -22.30 7.49 12.21
C CYS A 53 -21.65 6.23 12.82
N GLU A 54 -21.73 6.01 14.12
CA GLU A 54 -21.08 4.84 14.76
C GLU A 54 -21.72 3.49 14.35
N ASN A 55 -23.02 3.49 14.03
CA ASN A 55 -23.80 2.28 13.73
C ASN A 55 -23.98 2.00 12.24
N VAL A 56 -23.43 2.85 11.36
CA VAL A 56 -23.48 2.59 9.91
C VAL A 56 -22.38 1.56 9.61
N PRO A 57 -22.69 0.42 8.96
CA PRO A 57 -21.69 -0.62 8.65
C PRO A 57 -20.49 -0.06 7.86
N PHE A 58 -20.75 1.01 7.11
CA PHE A 58 -19.77 1.78 6.38
C PHE A 58 -18.69 2.43 7.27
N ALA A 59 -19.06 3.05 8.40
CA ALA A 59 -18.11 3.72 9.29
C ALA A 59 -17.21 2.74 10.03
N LYS A 60 -17.68 1.50 10.25
CA LYS A 60 -16.84 0.41 10.73
C LYS A 60 -15.82 -0.01 9.67
N HIS A 61 -16.27 -0.21 8.43
CA HIS A 61 -15.38 -0.54 7.32
C HIS A 61 -14.29 0.51 7.11
N LEU A 62 -14.66 1.80 7.14
CA LEU A 62 -13.71 2.89 6.99
C LEU A 62 -12.64 2.88 8.09
N ARG A 63 -13.02 2.63 9.35
CA ARG A 63 -12.07 2.48 10.46
C ARG A 63 -11.13 1.29 10.27
N ASP A 64 -11.66 0.16 9.82
CA ASP A 64 -10.86 -1.04 9.58
C ASP A 64 -9.85 -0.82 8.43
N VAL A 65 -10.26 -0.18 7.32
CA VAL A 65 -9.37 0.15 6.18
C VAL A 65 -8.31 1.19 6.56
N LEU A 66 -8.67 2.22 7.34
CA LEU A 66 -7.71 3.19 7.87
C LEU A 66 -6.68 2.50 8.79
N GLY A 67 -7.13 1.59 9.64
CA GLY A 67 -6.27 0.80 10.52
C GLY A 67 -5.26 -0.06 9.75
N LEU A 68 -5.71 -0.71 8.68
CA LEU A 68 -4.86 -1.51 7.77
C LEU A 68 -3.71 -0.69 7.16
N GLN A 69 -3.95 0.58 6.85
CA GLN A 69 -2.94 1.46 6.23
C GLN A 69 -1.82 1.87 7.19
N ILE A 70 -2.03 1.74 8.51
CA ILE A 70 -1.03 2.02 9.54
C ILE A 70 -0.38 0.73 10.03
N ALA A 71 -1.18 -0.29 10.31
CA ALA A 71 -0.75 -1.53 10.96
C ALA A 71 0.24 -2.34 10.11
N ASP A 72 0.09 -2.33 8.79
CA ASP A 72 0.93 -3.14 7.90
C ASP A 72 2.07 -2.31 7.26
N GLY A 73 2.42 -1.17 7.84
CA GLY A 73 3.48 -0.27 7.34
C GLY A 73 2.92 0.83 6.44
N THR A 74 3.33 2.06 6.73
CA THR A 74 2.73 3.24 6.13
C THR A 74 3.02 3.34 4.62
N ALA A 75 2.14 4.05 3.90
CA ALA A 75 2.30 4.31 2.47
C ALA A 75 3.66 4.95 2.11
N GLN A 76 4.24 5.72 3.04
CA GLN A 76 5.57 6.33 2.86
C GLN A 76 6.69 5.28 2.85
N ILE A 77 6.63 4.29 3.75
CA ILE A 77 7.62 3.20 3.82
C ILE A 77 7.52 2.33 2.55
N MET A 78 6.31 1.99 2.13
CA MET A 78 6.10 1.19 0.91
C MET A 78 6.63 1.88 -0.34
N LYS A 79 6.38 3.19 -0.48
CA LYS A 79 6.95 3.99 -1.58
C LYS A 79 8.48 3.99 -1.56
N ASN A 80 9.10 4.04 -0.38
CA ASN A 80 10.55 3.93 -0.25
C ASN A 80 11.06 2.54 -0.67
N ILE A 81 10.37 1.45 -0.30
CA ILE A 81 10.72 0.08 -0.74
C ILE A 81 10.66 -0.03 -2.27
N ILE A 82 9.59 0.49 -2.88
CA ILE A 82 9.42 0.49 -4.35
C ILE A 82 10.52 1.32 -5.02
N ALA A 83 10.79 2.52 -4.49
CA ALA A 83 11.86 3.38 -4.99
C ALA A 83 13.22 2.67 -4.91
N ARG A 84 13.54 2.01 -3.80
CA ARG A 84 14.79 1.24 -3.63
C ARG A 84 14.90 0.05 -4.57
N ALA A 85 13.77 -0.54 -4.98
CA ALA A 85 13.76 -1.63 -5.95
C ALA A 85 13.96 -1.14 -7.39
N HIS A 86 13.44 0.05 -7.74
CA HIS A 86 13.48 0.61 -9.09
C HIS A 86 14.69 1.51 -9.35
N ILE A 87 15.30 2.09 -8.31
CA ILE A 87 16.54 2.83 -8.46
C ILE A 87 17.65 1.84 -8.81
N PRO A 88 18.29 1.95 -9.99
CA PRO A 88 19.44 1.12 -10.30
C PRO A 88 20.52 1.40 -9.25
N LYS A 89 21.09 0.34 -8.66
CA LYS A 89 22.27 0.46 -7.81
C LYS A 89 23.39 1.01 -8.68
N PHE A 90 23.52 2.33 -8.73
CA PHE A 90 24.66 2.98 -9.35
C PHE A 90 25.88 2.51 -8.55
N ASN A 91 26.66 1.62 -9.15
CA ASN A 91 27.77 0.96 -8.51
C ASN A 91 28.84 2.03 -8.23
N LEU A 92 28.77 2.66 -7.06
CA LEU A 92 29.79 3.59 -6.55
C LEU A 92 31.04 2.77 -6.18
N VAL A 93 31.71 2.20 -7.19
CA VAL A 93 33.05 1.63 -7.07
C VAL A 93 34.13 2.72 -7.14
N CYS A 94 33.75 3.97 -7.43
CA CYS A 94 34.68 5.10 -7.44
C CYS A 94 34.21 6.15 -6.43
N THR A 95 34.68 6.06 -5.19
CA THR A 95 35.22 7.15 -4.33
C THR A 95 35.17 6.65 -2.89
N GLY A 96 36.35 6.39 -2.31
CA GLY A 96 36.51 5.74 -1.01
C GLY A 96 35.99 6.53 0.18
N ARG A 97 34.72 6.36 0.52
CA ARG A 97 34.21 6.61 1.87
C ARG A 97 33.25 5.49 2.25
N GLN A 98 33.79 4.51 3.00
CA GLN A 98 32.96 3.59 3.76
C GLN A 98 32.03 4.43 4.63
N VAL A 99 30.73 4.37 4.35
CA VAL A 99 29.73 4.73 5.34
C VAL A 99 29.49 3.44 6.12
N THR A 100 30.29 3.27 7.18
CA THR A 100 29.99 2.30 8.23
C THR A 100 28.71 2.72 8.94
N PHE A 101 27.91 1.68 9.26
CA PHE A 101 26.61 1.65 9.93
C PHE A 101 26.22 2.83 10.81
#